data_AF-A0A1B2HE57-F1
#
_entry.id   AF-A0A1B2HE57-F1
#
_cell.length_a   1.000
_cell.length_b   1.000
_cell.length_c   1.000
_cell.angle_alpha   90.00
_cell.angle_beta   90.00
_cell.angle_gamma   90.00
#
_symmetry.space_group_name_H-M   'P 1'
#
loop_
_entity.id
_entity.type
_entity.pdbx_description
1 polymer ?
#
loop_
_entity_poly.entity_id
_entity_poly.type
_entity_poly.pdbx_seq_one_letter_code
_entity_poly.pdbx_strand_id
1 'polypeptide(L)'
;MTTDPISRSARAAARRLAETHGAALEPQVEAALYARARDQRPTQYLDPVALGSLIVSVATLAWTVITDWPPTRPRPTREDIKPTVKDELNIDDPSADEVIDVVVDESLKDAEEEE
;
A
#
# COMPACT_ATOMS: atom_id res chain seq x y z
N MET A 1 13.75 11.57 12.17
CA MET A 1 12.47 11.31 11.46
C MET A 1 12.56 9.91 10.92
N THR A 2 12.12 8.93 11.71
CA THR A 2 12.11 7.52 11.28
C THR A 2 10.94 7.36 10.33
N THR A 3 11.23 7.18 9.04
CA THR A 3 10.19 6.91 8.04
C THR A 3 9.56 5.57 8.37
N ASP A 4 8.28 5.53 8.70
CA ASP A 4 7.56 4.29 8.97
C ASP A 4 7.55 3.40 7.71
N PRO A 5 7.60 2.06 7.87
CA PRO A 5 7.67 1.13 6.75
C PRO A 5 6.53 1.32 5.75
N ILE A 6 5.35 1.69 6.20
CA ILE A 6 4.20 1.98 5.32
C ILE A 6 4.46 3.19 4.41
N SER A 7 5.05 4.26 4.94
CA SER A 7 5.44 5.42 4.11
C SER A 7 6.55 5.07 3.13
N ARG A 8 7.46 4.15 3.49
CA ARG A 8 8.56 3.72 2.63
C ARG A 8 8.04 2.86 1.47
N SER A 9 7.22 1.86 1.75
CA SER A 9 6.65 0.96 0.74
C SER A 9 5.70 1.70 -0.19
N ALA A 10 4.86 2.60 0.33
CA ALA A 10 3.96 3.43 -0.48
C ALA A 10 4.73 4.32 -1.48
N ARG A 11 5.85 4.93 -1.05
CA ARG A 11 6.71 5.73 -1.93
C ARG A 11 7.43 4.89 -2.98
N ALA A 12 7.96 3.73 -2.58
CA ALA A 12 8.62 2.81 -3.50
C ALA A 12 7.64 2.33 -4.59
N ALA A 13 6.42 1.96 -4.19
CA ALA A 13 5.36 1.56 -5.10
C ALA A 13 4.94 2.72 -6.01
N ALA A 14 4.79 3.93 -5.48
CA ALA A 14 4.46 5.13 -6.27
C ALA A 14 5.46 5.38 -7.39
N ARG A 15 6.77 5.25 -7.09
CA ARG A 15 7.84 5.42 -8.08
C ARG A 15 7.77 4.40 -9.20
N ARG A 16 7.53 3.12 -8.85
CA ARG A 16 7.38 2.05 -9.85
C ARG A 16 6.13 2.27 -10.71
N LEU A 17 5.01 2.63 -10.08
CA LEU A 17 3.73 2.84 -10.78
C LEU A 17 3.71 4.15 -11.57
N ALA A 18 4.55 5.14 -11.25
CA ALA A 18 4.63 6.40 -11.98
C ALA A 18 5.08 6.23 -13.44
N GLU A 19 5.82 5.14 -13.76
CA GLU A 19 6.21 4.80 -15.13
C GLU A 19 4.98 4.49 -16.00
N THR A 20 3.96 3.86 -15.42
CA THR A 20 2.73 3.42 -16.12
C THR A 20 1.57 4.41 -15.96
N HIS A 21 1.41 5.01 -14.78
CA HIS A 21 0.27 5.86 -14.42
C HIS A 21 0.60 7.36 -14.40
N GLY A 22 1.86 7.73 -14.61
CA GLY A 22 2.34 9.10 -14.73
C GLY A 22 2.94 9.69 -13.46
N ALA A 23 3.81 10.69 -13.64
CA ALA A 23 4.60 11.32 -12.58
C ALA A 23 3.76 12.06 -11.51
N ALA A 24 2.47 12.30 -11.76
CA ALA A 24 1.57 12.89 -10.77
C ALA A 24 1.26 11.94 -9.60
N LEU A 25 1.63 10.66 -9.69
CA LEU A 25 1.33 9.66 -8.67
C LEU A 25 2.14 9.85 -7.37
N GLU A 26 3.42 10.19 -7.49
CA GLU A 26 4.27 10.45 -6.31
C GLU A 26 3.71 11.56 -5.40
N PRO A 27 3.36 12.77 -5.91
CA PRO A 27 2.78 13.81 -5.05
C PRO A 27 1.38 13.44 -4.51
N GLN A 28 0.61 12.60 -5.20
CA GLN A 28 -0.67 12.09 -4.67
C GLN A 28 -0.46 11.17 -3.46
N VAL A 29 0.54 10.29 -3.51
CA VAL A 29 0.89 9.41 -2.39
C VAL A 29 1.39 10.23 -1.20
N GLU A 30 2.23 11.25 -1.41
CA GLU A 30 2.66 12.13 -0.32
C GLU A 30 1.47 12.86 0.33
N ALA A 31 0.52 13.35 -0.47
CA ALA A 31 -0.70 13.97 0.06
C ALA A 31 -1.53 12.99 0.90
N ALA A 32 -1.67 11.73 0.43
CA ALA A 32 -2.39 10.68 1.15
C ALA A 32 -1.68 10.25 2.44
N LEU A 33 -0.35 10.10 2.43
CA LEU A 33 0.45 9.83 3.62
C LEU A 33 0.31 10.96 4.65
N TYR A 34 0.31 12.21 4.19
CA TYR A 34 0.11 13.37 5.05
C TYR A 34 -1.29 13.40 5.68
N ALA A 35 -2.32 13.02 4.94
CA ALA A 35 -3.69 12.88 5.47
C ALA A 35 -3.80 11.74 6.50
N ARG A 36 -3.19 10.58 6.20
CA ARG A 36 -3.10 9.42 7.11
C ARG A 36 -2.45 9.80 8.44
N ALA A 37 -1.34 10.53 8.40
CA ALA A 37 -0.62 10.97 9.60
C ALA A 37 -1.43 11.92 10.51
N ARG A 38 -2.55 12.46 10.01
CA ARG A 38 -3.42 13.39 10.73
C ARG A 38 -4.74 12.77 11.18
N ASP A 39 -4.90 11.45 11.10
CA ASP A 39 -6.16 10.73 11.38
C ASP A 39 -7.37 11.26 10.58
N GLN A 40 -7.12 12.00 9.49
CA GLN A 40 -8.16 12.41 8.56
C GLN A 40 -8.47 11.21 7.67
N ARG A 41 -9.53 10.47 8.01
CA ARG A 41 -10.08 9.44 7.11
C ARG A 41 -10.26 10.03 5.71
N PRO A 42 -9.80 9.35 4.64
CA PRO A 42 -10.00 9.83 3.29
C PRO A 42 -11.50 10.01 3.07
N THR A 43 -11.91 11.25 2.88
CA THR A 43 -13.32 11.57 2.64
C THR A 43 -13.59 11.24 1.19
N GLN A 44 -13.97 9.97 0.97
CA GLN A 44 -14.67 9.47 -0.21
C GLN A 44 -13.82 9.37 -1.50
N TYR A 45 -13.87 8.17 -2.11
CA TYR A 45 -13.26 7.81 -3.39
C TYR A 45 -13.92 8.57 -4.53
N LEU A 46 -13.55 9.83 -4.75
CA LEU A 46 -13.92 10.59 -5.93
C LEU A 46 -12.68 11.33 -6.43
N ASP A 47 -12.29 11.03 -7.67
CA ASP A 47 -11.29 11.74 -8.49
C ASP A 47 -9.79 11.46 -8.20
N PRO A 48 -8.84 11.81 -9.11
CA PRO A 48 -7.51 11.19 -9.33
C PRO A 48 -6.54 11.12 -8.14
N VAL A 49 -6.92 11.62 -6.97
CA VAL A 49 -6.35 11.32 -5.65
C VAL A 49 -6.64 9.87 -5.21
N ALA A 50 -7.57 9.18 -5.88
CA ALA A 50 -7.96 7.80 -5.62
C ALA A 50 -6.78 6.81 -5.71
N LEU A 51 -5.85 6.97 -6.66
CA LEU A 51 -4.76 6.02 -6.84
C LEU A 51 -3.68 6.18 -5.76
N GLY A 52 -3.28 7.41 -5.44
CA GLY A 52 -2.36 7.66 -4.33
C GLY A 52 -2.94 7.21 -2.98
N SER A 53 -4.23 7.44 -2.76
CA SER A 53 -4.92 6.98 -1.55
C SER A 53 -5.07 5.46 -1.49
N LEU A 54 -5.30 4.82 -2.64
CA LEU A 54 -5.32 3.36 -2.75
C LEU A 54 -3.96 2.77 -2.38
N ILE A 55 -2.88 3.29 -2.94
CA ILE A 55 -1.51 2.84 -2.63
C ILE A 55 -1.24 2.89 -1.13
N VAL A 56 -1.57 4.02 -0.48
CA VAL A 56 -1.37 4.17 0.97
C VAL A 56 -2.25 3.23 1.79
N SER A 57 -3.50 3.02 1.37
CA SER A 57 -4.44 2.12 2.04
C SER A 57 -3.98 0.66 1.95
N VAL A 58 -3.55 0.23 0.75
CA VAL A 58 -2.99 -1.10 0.52
C VAL A 58 -1.70 -1.28 1.32
N ALA A 59 -0.78 -0.31 1.31
CA ALA A 59 0.47 -0.39 2.06
C ALA A 59 0.20 -0.51 3.57
N THR A 60 -0.78 0.24 4.08
CA THR A 60 -1.19 0.17 5.49
C THR A 60 -1.70 -1.22 5.85
N LEU A 61 -2.63 -1.74 5.05
CA LEU A 61 -3.26 -3.02 5.34
C LEU A 61 -2.29 -4.19 5.12
N ALA A 62 -1.46 -4.17 4.08
CA ALA A 62 -0.43 -5.17 3.85
C ALA A 62 0.54 -5.23 5.03
N TRP A 63 0.98 -4.08 5.56
CA TRP A 63 1.82 -4.04 6.75
C TRP A 63 1.11 -4.60 7.99
N THR A 64 -0.17 -4.29 8.19
CA THR A 64 -0.97 -4.89 9.27
C THR A 64 -1.02 -6.41 9.14
N VAL A 65 -1.29 -6.94 7.94
CA VAL A 65 -1.33 -8.40 7.71
C VAL A 65 0.04 -9.05 7.95
N ILE A 66 1.14 -8.41 7.54
CA ILE A 66 2.50 -8.91 7.77
C ILE A 66 2.83 -8.92 9.27
N THR A 67 2.51 -7.84 9.98
CA THR A 67 2.83 -7.71 11.42
C THR A 67 1.95 -8.59 12.31
N ASP A 68 0.70 -8.83 11.91
CA ASP A 68 -0.20 -9.77 12.58
C ASP A 68 0.05 -11.23 12.16
N TRP A 69 0.98 -11.48 11.23
CA TRP A 69 1.26 -12.83 10.76
C TRP A 69 1.88 -13.70 11.87
N PRO A 70 1.38 -14.93 12.09
CA PRO A 70 1.89 -15.76 13.18
C PRO A 70 3.36 -16.13 13.00
N PRO A 71 4.22 -15.98 14.02
CA PRO A 71 5.65 -16.30 13.94
C PRO A 71 5.92 -17.81 13.76
N THR A 72 4.92 -18.64 14.01
CA THR A 72 4.99 -20.10 13.82
C THR A 72 4.71 -20.53 12.38
N ARG A 73 4.26 -19.62 11.52
CA ARG A 73 3.99 -19.90 10.10
C ARG A 73 5.17 -19.45 9.24
N PRO A 74 5.37 -20.06 8.05
CA PRO A 74 6.26 -19.49 7.04
C PRO A 74 5.87 -18.04 6.74
N ARG A 75 6.85 -17.23 6.33
CA ARG A 75 6.64 -15.83 5.96
C ARG A 75 5.50 -15.71 4.93
N PRO A 76 4.59 -14.72 5.06
CA PRO A 76 3.48 -14.59 4.12
C PRO A 76 4.00 -14.27 2.72
N THR A 77 3.37 -14.86 1.73
CA THR A 77 3.60 -14.55 0.32
C THR A 77 2.62 -13.48 -0.14
N ARG A 78 2.87 -12.88 -1.31
CA ARG A 78 1.90 -11.96 -1.94
C ARG A 78 0.53 -12.62 -2.13
N GLU A 79 0.48 -13.91 -2.44
CA GLU A 79 -0.76 -14.65 -2.64
C GLU A 79 -1.55 -14.86 -1.33
N ASP A 80 -0.89 -14.80 -0.18
CA ASP A 80 -1.54 -14.83 1.14
C ASP A 80 -2.13 -13.46 1.53
N ILE A 81 -1.44 -12.37 1.16
CA ILE A 81 -1.80 -11.01 1.56
C ILE A 81 -2.84 -10.39 0.63
N LYS A 82 -2.70 -10.57 -0.69
CA LYS A 82 -3.56 -9.95 -1.71
C LYS A 82 -5.06 -10.21 -1.49
N PRO A 83 -5.52 -11.46 -1.21
CA PRO A 83 -6.94 -11.71 -0.99
C PRO A 83 -7.49 -10.93 0.20
N THR A 84 -6.74 -10.87 1.30
CA THR A 84 -7.11 -10.13 2.50
C THR A 84 -7.22 -8.63 2.21
N VAL A 85 -6.26 -8.08 1.44
CA VAL A 85 -6.30 -6.67 1.03
C VAL A 85 -7.53 -6.35 0.18
N LYS A 86 -7.85 -7.22 -0.80
CA LYS A 86 -9.01 -7.02 -1.68
C LYS A 86 -10.34 -7.08 -0.91
N ASP A 87 -10.45 -8.02 0.02
CA ASP A 87 -11.66 -8.21 0.83
C ASP A 87 -11.91 -7.01 1.76
N GLU A 88 -10.92 -6.62 2.55
CA GLU A 88 -11.04 -5.52 3.53
C GLU A 88 -11.23 -4.14 2.87
N LEU A 89 -10.63 -3.92 1.69
CA LEU A 89 -10.84 -2.68 0.92
C LEU A 89 -12.06 -2.75 0.00
N ASN A 90 -12.76 -3.88 -0.06
CA ASN A 90 -13.90 -4.14 -0.94
C ASN A 90 -13.59 -3.80 -2.42
N ILE A 91 -12.44 -4.27 -2.90
CA ILE A 91 -11.96 -4.06 -4.28
C ILE A 91 -12.19 -5.32 -5.10
N ASP A 92 -13.15 -5.25 -6.01
CA ASP A 92 -13.42 -6.32 -6.99
C ASP A 92 -12.88 -5.99 -8.39
N ASP A 93 -12.32 -4.79 -8.58
CA ASP A 93 -11.82 -4.33 -9.88
C ASP A 93 -10.48 -5.03 -10.25
N PRO A 94 -10.42 -5.82 -11.34
CA PRO A 94 -9.17 -6.42 -11.81
C PRO A 94 -8.11 -5.39 -12.22
N SER A 95 -8.50 -4.16 -12.56
CA SER A 95 -7.55 -3.10 -12.91
C SER A 95 -6.70 -2.64 -11.72
N ALA A 96 -7.17 -2.89 -10.49
CA ALA A 96 -6.42 -2.59 -9.27
C ALA A 96 -5.41 -3.69 -8.88
N ASP A 97 -5.47 -4.86 -9.51
CA ASP A 97 -4.63 -6.00 -9.12
C ASP A 97 -3.14 -5.69 -9.29
N GLU A 98 -2.74 -5.02 -10.38
CA GLU A 98 -1.35 -4.62 -10.61
C GLU A 98 -0.85 -3.68 -9.51
N VAL A 99 -1.66 -2.69 -9.13
CA VAL A 99 -1.34 -1.73 -8.08
C VAL A 99 -1.19 -2.45 -6.75
N ILE A 100 -2.12 -3.35 -6.41
CA ILE A 100 -2.06 -4.14 -5.18
C ILE A 100 -0.82 -5.02 -5.16
N ASP A 101 -0.52 -5.69 -6.26
CA ASP A 101 0.65 -6.58 -6.36
C ASP A 101 1.95 -5.82 -6.13
N VAL A 102 2.12 -4.66 -6.77
CA VAL A 102 3.32 -3.83 -6.58
C VAL A 102 3.45 -3.35 -5.14
N VAL A 103 2.36 -2.87 -4.52
CA VAL A 103 2.42 -2.35 -3.15
C VAL A 103 2.67 -3.46 -2.12
N VAL A 104 2.08 -4.64 -2.30
CA VAL A 104 2.33 -5.80 -1.45
C VAL A 104 3.77 -6.27 -1.58
N ASP A 105 4.32 -6.34 -2.79
CA ASP A 105 5.73 -6.69 -3.01
C ASP A 105 6.67 -5.70 -2.31
N GLU A 106 6.45 -4.39 -2.42
CA GLU A 106 7.28 -3.39 -1.73
C GLU A 106 7.13 -3.46 -0.20
N SER A 107 5.93 -3.80 0.30
CA SER A 107 5.71 -3.95 1.75
C SER A 107 6.39 -5.20 2.32
N LEU A 108 6.43 -6.28 1.54
CA LEU A 108 7.17 -7.50 1.91
C LEU A 108 8.68 -7.26 1.94
N LYS A 109 9.23 -6.55 0.95
CA LYS A 109 10.65 -6.15 0.94
C LYS A 109 11.01 -5.26 2.12
N ASP A 110 10.20 -4.25 2.42
CA ASP A 110 10.46 -3.38 3.56
C ASP A 110 10.44 -4.14 4.89
N ALA A 111 9.56 -5.14 5.01
CA ALA A 111 9.55 -6.03 6.17
C ALA A 111 10.79 -6.95 6.24
N GLU A 112 11.44 -7.25 5.12
CA GLU A 112 12.70 -8.01 5.08
C GLU A 112 13.88 -7.15 5.52
N GLU A 113 13.85 -5.86 5.22
CA GLU A 113 14.90 -4.91 5.58
C GLU A 113 14.84 -4.45 7.06
N GLU A 114 13.73 -4.69 7.78
CA GLU A 114 13.60 -4.38 9.21
C GLU A 114 14.04 -5.52 10.15
N GLU A 115 14.38 -6.71 9.63
CA GLU A 115 15.02 -7.82 10.37
C GLU A 115 16.55 -7.74 10.39
#